data_AF-A0A1M4J446-F1
#
_entry.id   AF-A0A1M4J446-F1
#
_cell.length_a   1.000
_cell.length_b   1.000
_cell.length_c   1.000
_cell.angle_alpha   90.00
_cell.angle_beta   90.00
_cell.angle_gamma   90.00
#
_symmetry.space_group_name_H-M   'P 1'
#
loop_
_entity.id
_entity.type
_entity.pdbx_description
1 polymer ?
#
loop_
_entity_poly.entity_id
_entity_poly.type
_entity_poly.pdbx_seq_one_letter_code
_entity_poly.pdbx_strand_id
1 'polypeptide(L)'
;MIRRGLHSRTASPRNAWRRPIAVALCLGLSLSAAHAANDDAGIAVVVKLVKADGHAMARIAFDAASCAACTPITADGYNADNARETVVALRVPRMRMLELKFFGEADAVKRVRVEGGDVPFHYAQGQWVVQLAPLDGDAITAAEYAMHIVEPGMVLRLEHADPSRRAGAYRSGEFPIRQRRAADTLEFAQREVVRVLGLGEQVARDNLGTIQIMGFDTNDPHGHLDNPPHMHMHLRWPQDTGTQIGHFYLDADGLLTRNDMGIKGINRPARTYGKGETATTIGPDGREVYAHTITAQGWLQLGRPKQAPCLIQPLGEGGFDSGARIVCPGMQPISLTVQNDLVEGKVTVRTGDIEETYRYDVDTGAMTSPQQVPMPGPSVETPRRGGVR
;
A
#
# COMPACT_ATOMS: atom_id res chain seq x y z
N MET A 1 42.32 46.94 -45.24
CA MET A 1 42.17 46.60 -46.68
C MET A 1 40.91 45.74 -46.80
N ILE A 2 39.76 46.29 -47.22
CA ILE A 2 39.32 46.51 -48.63
C ILE A 2 39.04 45.13 -49.28
N ARG A 3 37.91 44.75 -49.87
CA ARG A 3 36.59 45.31 -50.32
C ARG A 3 35.74 44.05 -50.70
N ARG A 4 34.44 43.95 -50.38
CA ARG A 4 33.22 44.35 -51.14
C ARG A 4 32.99 43.73 -52.54
N GLY A 5 31.74 43.29 -52.75
CA GLY A 5 31.01 43.15 -54.04
C GLY A 5 30.11 41.90 -54.01
N LEU A 6 28.79 41.85 -53.77
CA LEU A 6 27.60 42.71 -54.05
C LEU A 6 27.13 42.69 -55.52
N HIS A 7 26.01 41.99 -55.80
CA HIS A 7 24.81 42.47 -56.54
C HIS A 7 23.66 41.44 -56.34
N SER A 8 22.46 41.73 -55.78
CA SER A 8 21.33 42.60 -56.23
C SER A 8 20.72 42.12 -57.56
N ARG A 9 19.42 41.98 -57.84
CA ARG A 9 18.08 42.31 -57.28
C ARG A 9 17.08 41.50 -58.15
N THR A 10 15.86 41.19 -57.76
CA THR A 10 14.61 41.90 -58.16
C THR A 10 13.42 41.07 -57.61
N ALA A 11 12.59 41.61 -56.72
CA ALA A 11 11.39 42.41 -56.97
C ALA A 11 10.11 41.58 -57.25
N SER A 12 9.28 41.47 -56.20
CA SER A 12 7.82 41.22 -56.22
C SER A 12 7.10 42.30 -57.07
N PRO A 13 5.89 42.07 -57.65
CA PRO A 13 4.66 42.36 -56.89
C PRO A 13 3.34 41.63 -57.30
N ARG A 14 2.46 41.47 -56.29
CA ARG A 14 1.01 41.84 -56.25
C ARG A 14 0.00 41.26 -57.27
N ASN A 15 -1.03 40.59 -56.73
CA ASN A 15 -2.44 41.04 -56.66
C ASN A 15 -3.33 39.79 -56.45
N ALA A 16 -4.02 39.59 -55.32
CA ALA A 16 -5.20 40.31 -54.85
C ALA A 16 -6.40 40.22 -55.81
N TRP A 17 -7.47 39.53 -55.39
CA TRP A 17 -8.90 39.92 -55.37
C TRP A 17 -9.69 38.73 -54.73
N ARG A 18 -10.36 38.88 -53.58
CA ARG A 18 -11.73 39.43 -53.38
C ARG A 18 -12.76 38.57 -54.15
N ARG A 19 -13.86 38.03 -53.58
CA ARG A 19 -14.57 38.17 -52.30
C ARG A 19 -15.74 37.11 -52.29
N PRO A 20 -16.70 37.11 -51.34
CA PRO A 20 -17.20 35.91 -50.66
C PRO A 20 -18.51 35.32 -51.25
N ILE A 21 -18.84 34.10 -50.85
CA ILE A 21 -20.23 33.62 -50.85
C ILE A 21 -20.52 33.03 -49.48
N ALA A 22 -21.41 33.72 -48.76
CA ALA A 22 -22.17 33.18 -47.64
C ALA A 22 -23.41 32.50 -48.21
N VAL A 23 -23.63 31.23 -47.86
CA VAL A 23 -24.96 30.63 -47.82
C VAL A 23 -25.04 29.81 -46.55
N ALA A 24 -25.92 30.24 -45.67
CA ALA A 24 -26.38 29.51 -44.51
C ALA A 24 -27.22 28.31 -44.94
N LEU A 25 -26.98 27.14 -44.36
CA LEU A 25 -27.99 26.10 -44.24
C LEU A 25 -27.93 25.53 -42.82
N CYS A 26 -28.97 25.83 -42.07
CA CYS A 26 -29.29 25.23 -40.77
C CYS A 26 -29.70 23.77 -40.98
N LEU A 27 -28.92 22.85 -40.42
CA LEU A 27 -29.30 21.50 -39.99
C LEU A 27 -28.32 21.21 -38.83
N GLY A 28 -28.69 21.39 -37.57
CA GLY A 28 -29.77 20.64 -36.96
C GLY A 28 -29.35 19.20 -36.69
N LEU A 29 -28.11 18.95 -36.26
CA LEU A 29 -27.69 17.66 -35.72
C LEU A 29 -27.16 17.87 -34.31
N SER A 30 -28.06 17.59 -33.38
CA SER A 30 -27.83 17.23 -31.98
C SER A 30 -26.37 16.92 -31.64
N LEU A 31 -25.75 17.88 -30.94
CA LEU A 31 -24.70 17.61 -29.97
C LEU A 31 -25.26 16.57 -28.99
N SER A 32 -25.02 15.30 -29.30
CA SER A 32 -25.28 14.22 -28.37
C SER A 32 -24.27 14.40 -27.25
N ALA A 33 -24.74 14.98 -26.16
CA ALA A 33 -24.12 14.92 -24.86
C ALA A 33 -24.00 13.44 -24.46
N ALA A 34 -22.99 12.75 -24.97
CA ALA A 34 -22.59 11.43 -24.55
C ALA A 34 -21.37 11.58 -23.62
N HIS A 35 -21.55 12.31 -22.51
CA HIS A 35 -20.63 12.35 -21.35
C HIS A 35 -21.40 12.50 -20.03
N ALA A 36 -22.67 12.06 -19.99
CA ALA A 36 -23.45 11.92 -18.77
C ALA A 36 -24.10 10.53 -18.74
N ALA A 37 -23.27 9.50 -18.76
CA ALA A 37 -23.69 8.11 -18.60
C ALA A 37 -22.54 7.32 -17.97
N ASN A 38 -22.18 7.68 -16.73
CA ASN A 38 -21.54 6.78 -15.76
C ASN A 38 -21.46 7.33 -14.31
N ASP A 39 -22.24 8.36 -13.96
CA ASP A 39 -22.27 8.92 -12.60
C ASP A 39 -23.13 8.10 -11.60
N ASP A 40 -23.70 6.97 -12.03
CA ASP A 40 -24.63 6.14 -11.23
C ASP A 40 -24.02 4.79 -10.80
N ALA A 41 -22.72 4.59 -10.99
CA ALA A 41 -22.03 3.43 -10.47
C ALA A 41 -21.91 3.56 -8.94
N GLY A 42 -22.66 2.76 -8.19
CA GLY A 42 -22.56 2.70 -6.72
C GLY A 42 -21.11 2.51 -6.24
N ILE A 43 -20.83 3.04 -5.05
CA ILE A 43 -19.52 3.00 -4.40
C ILE A 43 -19.27 1.61 -3.81
N ALA A 44 -18.06 1.07 -3.94
CA ALA A 44 -17.68 -0.17 -3.28
C ALA A 44 -17.40 0.07 -1.79
N VAL A 45 -17.99 -0.74 -0.93
CA VAL A 45 -17.72 -0.79 0.51
C VAL A 45 -17.44 -2.21 0.94
N VAL A 46 -16.43 -2.40 1.78
CA VAL A 46 -16.14 -3.65 2.46
C VAL A 46 -16.50 -3.50 3.92
N VAL A 47 -17.48 -4.30 4.37
CA VAL A 47 -17.93 -4.36 5.77
C VAL A 47 -17.33 -5.61 6.41
N LYS A 48 -16.54 -5.42 7.46
CA LYS A 48 -15.94 -6.50 8.24
C LYS A 48 -16.70 -6.67 9.56
N LEU A 49 -17.31 -7.84 9.74
CA LEU A 49 -17.98 -8.24 10.98
C LEU A 49 -17.06 -9.21 11.73
N VAL A 50 -16.50 -8.77 12.84
CA VAL A 50 -15.60 -9.58 13.67
C VAL A 50 -16.43 -10.50 14.56
N LYS A 51 -16.12 -11.80 14.49
CA LYS A 51 -16.83 -12.83 15.24
C LYS A 51 -16.47 -12.76 16.73
N ALA A 52 -17.48 -12.91 17.58
CA ALA A 52 -17.28 -13.01 19.02
C ALA A 52 -16.59 -14.33 19.39
N ASP A 53 -15.96 -14.36 20.56
CA ASP A 53 -15.30 -15.56 21.06
C ASP A 53 -16.32 -16.70 21.22
N GLY A 54 -15.96 -17.90 20.79
CA GLY A 54 -16.88 -19.06 20.75
C GLY A 54 -17.74 -19.15 19.48
N HIS A 55 -17.79 -18.11 18.65
CA HIS A 55 -18.61 -18.07 17.42
C HIS A 55 -17.81 -18.25 16.13
N ALA A 56 -16.68 -18.96 16.16
CA ALA A 56 -15.82 -19.16 14.99
C ALA A 56 -16.56 -19.77 13.77
N MET A 57 -17.61 -20.56 14.02
CA MET A 57 -18.42 -21.21 13.00
C MET A 57 -19.70 -20.44 12.63
N ALA A 58 -19.98 -19.30 13.29
CA ALA A 58 -21.16 -18.51 13.00
C ALA A 58 -21.15 -18.05 11.54
N ARG A 59 -22.31 -18.15 10.90
CA ARG A 59 -22.52 -17.70 9.52
C ARG A 59 -23.26 -16.37 9.56
N ILE A 60 -22.63 -15.36 8.98
CA ILE A 60 -23.20 -14.02 8.87
C ILE A 60 -23.42 -13.76 7.38
N ALA A 61 -24.62 -13.28 7.01
CA ALA A 61 -24.96 -13.05 5.61
C ALA A 61 -25.75 -11.76 5.44
N PHE A 62 -25.41 -10.97 4.41
CA PHE A 62 -26.13 -9.75 4.09
C PHE A 62 -27.57 -10.03 3.66
N ASP A 63 -28.52 -9.27 4.22
CA ASP A 63 -29.93 -9.29 3.82
C ASP A 63 -30.16 -8.24 2.72
N ALA A 64 -30.31 -8.72 1.49
CA ALA A 64 -30.58 -7.87 0.33
C ALA A 64 -31.89 -7.05 0.46
N ALA A 65 -32.85 -7.49 1.29
CA ALA A 65 -34.08 -6.73 1.52
C ALA A 65 -33.84 -5.44 2.32
N SER A 66 -32.73 -5.35 3.08
CA SER A 66 -32.37 -4.15 3.84
C SER A 66 -31.92 -2.98 2.97
N CYS A 67 -31.44 -3.25 1.76
CA CYS A 67 -31.06 -2.23 0.79
C CYS A 67 -31.25 -2.74 -0.64
N ALA A 68 -32.44 -2.49 -1.21
CA ALA A 68 -32.77 -2.92 -2.57
C ALA A 68 -31.86 -2.32 -3.66
N ALA A 69 -31.22 -1.17 -3.38
CA ALA A 69 -30.28 -0.52 -4.29
C ALA A 69 -28.82 -0.99 -4.12
N CYS A 70 -28.55 -1.85 -3.13
CA CYS A 70 -27.21 -2.38 -2.87
C CYS A 70 -27.02 -3.70 -3.62
N THR A 71 -25.83 -3.90 -4.18
CA THR A 71 -25.49 -5.14 -4.90
C THR A 71 -24.23 -5.77 -4.32
N PRO A 72 -24.25 -7.05 -3.91
CA PRO A 72 -23.04 -7.75 -3.50
C PRO A 72 -21.97 -7.75 -4.59
N ILE A 73 -20.72 -7.51 -4.20
CA ILE A 73 -19.55 -7.69 -5.08
C ILE A 73 -19.13 -9.15 -4.94
N THR A 74 -19.15 -9.91 -6.04
CA THR A 74 -18.87 -11.35 -6.03
C THR A 74 -17.47 -11.70 -6.55
N ALA A 75 -16.65 -10.70 -6.86
CA ALA A 75 -15.26 -10.92 -7.27
C ALA A 75 -14.47 -11.63 -6.16
N ASP A 76 -13.59 -12.54 -6.54
CA ASP A 76 -12.69 -13.24 -5.61
C ASP A 76 -11.84 -12.22 -4.82
N GLY A 77 -11.53 -12.54 -3.56
CA GLY A 77 -10.76 -11.68 -2.65
C GLY A 77 -11.54 -10.53 -1.99
N TYR A 78 -12.77 -10.24 -2.43
CA TYR A 78 -13.59 -9.18 -1.82
C TYR A 78 -14.43 -9.64 -0.62
N ASN A 79 -14.67 -10.95 -0.49
CA ASN A 79 -15.47 -11.51 0.60
C ASN A 79 -14.71 -12.64 1.28
N ALA A 80 -14.91 -12.79 2.57
CA ALA A 80 -14.31 -13.86 3.36
C ALA A 80 -15.27 -14.30 4.46
N ASP A 81 -15.23 -15.58 4.82
CA ASP A 81 -15.91 -16.09 6.01
C ASP A 81 -15.00 -17.13 6.67
N ASN A 82 -14.36 -16.73 7.77
CA ASN A 82 -13.37 -17.54 8.48
C ASN A 82 -13.65 -17.55 9.98
N ALA A 83 -12.74 -18.13 10.78
CA ALA A 83 -12.93 -18.26 12.22
C ALA A 83 -12.94 -16.93 12.99
N ARG A 84 -12.40 -15.85 12.40
CA ARG A 84 -12.25 -14.53 13.04
C ARG A 84 -13.30 -13.53 12.58
N GLU A 85 -13.73 -13.62 11.34
CA GLU A 85 -14.52 -12.57 10.72
C GLU A 85 -15.34 -13.07 9.53
N THR A 86 -16.39 -12.31 9.24
CA THR A 86 -17.10 -12.34 7.97
C THR A 86 -16.91 -10.98 7.30
N VAL A 87 -16.38 -10.98 6.08
CA VAL A 87 -16.14 -9.80 5.25
C VAL A 87 -17.12 -9.84 4.09
N VAL A 88 -17.90 -8.77 3.94
CA VAL A 88 -18.90 -8.63 2.88
C VAL A 88 -18.63 -7.36 2.10
N ALA A 89 -18.45 -7.50 0.79
CA ALA A 89 -18.29 -6.38 -0.12
C ALA A 89 -19.61 -6.08 -0.86
N LEU A 90 -19.98 -4.81 -0.89
CA LEU A 90 -21.22 -4.33 -1.51
C LEU A 90 -20.90 -3.12 -2.41
N ARG A 91 -21.64 -2.94 -3.50
CA ARG A 91 -21.84 -1.61 -4.08
C ARG A 91 -23.05 -0.97 -3.43
N VAL A 92 -22.89 0.25 -2.95
CA VAL A 92 -23.92 1.01 -2.23
C VAL A 92 -24.19 2.37 -2.89
N PRO A 93 -25.39 2.94 -2.72
CA PRO A 93 -25.68 4.30 -3.19
C PRO A 93 -24.72 5.34 -2.58
N ARG A 94 -24.14 6.17 -3.44
CA ARG A 94 -23.21 7.25 -3.04
C ARG A 94 -23.92 8.30 -2.19
N MET A 95 -23.21 8.82 -1.17
CA MET A 95 -23.69 9.90 -0.30
C MET A 95 -25.08 9.61 0.31
N ARG A 96 -25.30 8.38 0.80
CA ARG A 96 -26.50 7.97 1.52
C ARG A 96 -26.14 7.37 2.88
N MET A 97 -26.95 7.68 3.87
CA MET A 97 -26.92 7.00 5.16
C MET A 97 -27.77 5.72 5.04
N LEU A 98 -27.20 4.58 5.38
CA LEU A 98 -27.85 3.27 5.19
C LEU A 98 -27.85 2.47 6.49
N GLU A 99 -28.90 1.69 6.69
CA GLU A 99 -28.93 0.61 7.68
C GLU A 99 -28.88 -0.72 6.94
N LEU A 100 -27.70 -1.34 6.94
CA LEU A 100 -27.48 -2.64 6.32
C LEU A 100 -27.81 -3.73 7.33
N LYS A 101 -28.62 -4.72 6.94
CA LYS A 101 -28.96 -5.84 7.82
C LYS A 101 -28.21 -7.10 7.42
N PHE A 102 -27.86 -7.89 8.43
CA PHE A 102 -27.18 -9.17 8.27
C PHE A 102 -27.87 -10.24 9.12
N PHE A 103 -28.13 -11.41 8.54
CA PHE A 103 -28.57 -12.59 9.27
C PHE A 103 -27.41 -13.15 10.11
N GLY A 104 -27.70 -13.64 11.31
CA GLY A 104 -26.73 -14.26 12.21
C GLY A 104 -27.28 -14.45 13.62
N GLU A 105 -26.51 -15.14 14.46
CA GLU A 105 -26.79 -15.30 15.89
C GLU A 105 -26.62 -13.97 16.64
N ALA A 106 -27.39 -13.77 17.71
CA ALA A 106 -27.53 -12.49 18.43
C ALA A 106 -26.25 -11.99 19.13
N ASP A 107 -25.31 -12.89 19.39
CA ASP A 107 -24.06 -12.69 20.08
C ASP A 107 -22.83 -12.99 19.20
N ALA A 108 -23.03 -13.38 17.94
CA ALA A 108 -21.94 -13.78 17.05
C ALA A 108 -21.02 -12.63 16.60
N VAL A 109 -21.43 -11.36 16.73
CA VAL A 109 -20.64 -10.20 16.27
C VAL A 109 -20.24 -9.35 17.47
N LYS A 110 -18.93 -9.21 17.71
CA LYS A 110 -18.40 -8.33 18.75
C LYS A 110 -18.02 -6.94 18.23
N ARG A 111 -17.84 -6.79 16.91
CA ARG A 111 -17.37 -5.54 16.29
C ARG A 111 -17.70 -5.49 14.81
N VAL A 112 -17.99 -4.32 14.28
CA VAL A 112 -18.17 -4.09 12.83
C VAL A 112 -17.31 -2.92 12.37
N ARG A 113 -16.69 -3.04 11.20
CA ARG A 113 -15.75 -2.05 10.66
C ARG A 113 -15.97 -1.76 9.18
N VAL A 114 -15.61 -0.53 8.82
CA VAL A 114 -15.44 -0.03 7.46
C VAL A 114 -14.15 0.80 7.45
N GLU A 115 -13.28 0.58 6.46
CA GLU A 115 -11.92 1.13 6.45
C GLU A 115 -11.19 0.83 7.78
N GLY A 116 -10.47 1.82 8.32
CA GLY A 116 -9.83 1.78 9.63
C GLY A 116 -10.76 2.09 10.81
N GLY A 117 -12.07 2.26 10.61
CA GLY A 117 -13.00 2.73 11.64
C GLY A 117 -14.01 1.69 12.11
N ASP A 118 -14.38 1.77 13.39
CA ASP A 118 -15.54 1.04 13.92
C ASP A 118 -16.82 1.76 13.54
N VAL A 119 -17.84 0.99 13.15
CA VAL A 119 -19.16 1.52 12.79
C VAL A 119 -20.20 1.09 13.81
N PRO A 120 -21.20 1.93 14.12
CA PRO A 120 -22.28 1.54 15.03
C PRO A 120 -23.06 0.34 14.49
N PHE A 121 -23.36 -0.60 15.37
CA PHE A 121 -24.17 -1.77 15.05
C PHE A 121 -24.94 -2.24 16.28
N HIS A 122 -26.05 -2.94 16.06
CA HIS A 122 -26.84 -3.56 17.12
C HIS A 122 -27.62 -4.77 16.59
N TYR A 123 -28.08 -5.64 17.48
CA TYR A 123 -28.96 -6.75 17.10
C TYR A 123 -30.42 -6.39 17.34
N ALA A 124 -31.26 -6.52 16.31
CA ALA A 124 -32.70 -6.26 16.39
C ALA A 124 -33.48 -7.17 15.43
N GLN A 125 -34.64 -7.67 15.89
CA GLN A 125 -35.56 -8.45 15.06
C GLN A 125 -34.91 -9.67 14.37
N GLY A 126 -33.95 -10.33 15.04
CA GLY A 126 -33.27 -11.51 14.50
C GLY A 126 -32.13 -11.20 13.52
N GLN A 127 -31.71 -9.94 13.40
CA GLN A 127 -30.67 -9.49 12.47
C GLN A 127 -29.71 -8.50 13.13
N TRP A 128 -28.47 -8.49 12.65
CA TRP A 128 -27.52 -7.41 12.92
C TRP A 128 -27.83 -6.22 12.02
N VAL A 129 -27.99 -5.04 12.60
CA VAL A 129 -28.18 -3.77 11.90
C VAL A 129 -26.87 -2.98 11.99
N VAL A 130 -26.28 -2.66 10.85
CA VAL A 130 -25.02 -1.89 10.73
C VAL A 130 -25.33 -0.53 10.13
N GLN A 131 -24.92 0.54 10.81
CA GLN A 131 -25.10 1.91 10.34
C GLN A 131 -23.92 2.33 9.47
N LEU A 132 -24.18 2.53 8.17
CA LEU A 132 -23.19 3.01 7.22
C LEU A 132 -23.37 4.51 6.99
N ALA A 133 -22.31 5.28 7.24
CA ALA A 133 -22.27 6.70 6.94
C ALA A 133 -22.23 6.96 5.42
N PRO A 134 -22.64 8.16 4.96
CA PRO A 134 -22.47 8.57 3.57
C PRO A 134 -21.02 8.44 3.09
N LEU A 135 -20.80 7.67 2.03
CA LEU A 135 -19.49 7.53 1.39
C LEU A 135 -19.43 8.41 0.13
N ASP A 136 -18.31 9.11 -0.04
CA ASP A 136 -17.98 9.90 -1.23
C ASP A 136 -16.94 9.21 -2.13
N GLY A 137 -16.39 8.07 -1.72
CA GLY A 137 -15.51 7.21 -2.51
C GLY A 137 -15.49 5.78 -1.97
N ASP A 138 -14.80 4.88 -2.68
CA ASP A 138 -14.67 3.48 -2.29
C ASP A 138 -14.03 3.34 -0.90
N ALA A 139 -14.59 2.41 -0.10
CA ALA A 139 -14.20 2.12 1.27
C ALA A 139 -13.91 0.61 1.41
N ILE A 140 -12.78 0.17 0.85
CA ILE A 140 -12.47 -1.25 0.58
C ILE A 140 -11.37 -1.85 1.47
N THR A 141 -10.74 -1.07 2.35
CA THR A 141 -9.55 -1.54 3.10
C THR A 141 -9.87 -2.30 4.38
N ALA A 142 -11.15 -2.45 4.76
CA ALA A 142 -11.54 -3.05 6.05
C ALA A 142 -11.03 -4.50 6.25
N ALA A 143 -10.77 -5.22 5.16
CA ALA A 143 -10.26 -6.59 5.18
C ALA A 143 -8.73 -6.68 5.32
N GLU A 144 -8.00 -5.57 5.17
CA GLU A 144 -6.56 -5.55 5.37
C GLU A 144 -6.21 -5.88 6.83
N TYR A 145 -5.09 -6.58 7.03
CA TYR A 145 -4.64 -7.04 8.36
C TYR A 145 -3.16 -6.69 8.57
N ALA A 146 -2.91 -5.39 8.70
CA ALA A 146 -1.58 -4.83 8.78
C ALA A 146 -1.51 -3.65 9.75
N MET A 147 -0.34 -3.48 10.37
CA MET A 147 -0.01 -2.26 11.12
C MET A 147 0.87 -1.35 10.25
N HIS A 148 0.82 -0.05 10.52
CA HIS A 148 1.66 0.92 9.84
C HIS A 148 2.58 1.59 10.85
N ILE A 149 3.87 1.74 10.55
CA ILE A 149 4.83 2.58 11.29
C ILE A 149 5.20 3.74 10.36
N VAL A 150 4.94 4.97 10.81
CA VAL A 150 5.14 6.18 10.01
C VAL A 150 6.34 6.96 10.52
N GLU A 151 7.26 7.27 9.62
CA GLU A 151 8.46 8.07 9.86
C GLU A 151 8.58 9.17 8.79
N PRO A 152 9.44 10.19 8.99
CA PRO A 152 9.66 11.20 7.95
C PRO A 152 10.03 10.57 6.60
N GLY A 153 9.15 10.72 5.61
CA GLY A 153 9.35 10.23 4.24
C GLY A 153 9.39 8.71 4.08
N MET A 154 8.97 7.95 5.09
CA MET A 154 8.92 6.49 5.04
C MET A 154 7.72 5.93 5.82
N VAL A 155 7.11 4.87 5.29
CA VAL A 155 6.09 4.07 5.97
C VAL A 155 6.47 2.60 5.85
N LEU A 156 6.49 1.89 6.98
CA LEU A 156 6.52 0.44 7.01
C LEU A 156 5.09 -0.06 7.26
N ARG A 157 4.53 -0.84 6.34
CA ARG A 157 3.25 -1.54 6.50
C ARG A 157 3.55 -3.02 6.73
N LEU A 158 3.39 -3.51 7.96
CA LEU A 158 3.66 -4.90 8.30
C LEU A 158 2.37 -5.71 8.22
N GLU A 159 2.30 -6.65 7.28
CA GLU A 159 1.22 -7.64 7.17
C GLU A 159 1.43 -8.77 8.19
N HIS A 160 0.48 -8.96 9.11
CA HIS A 160 0.66 -9.92 10.21
C HIS A 160 0.47 -11.40 9.80
N ALA A 161 -0.11 -11.67 8.63
CA ALA A 161 -0.34 -13.01 8.06
C ALA A 161 -0.84 -14.07 9.07
N ASP A 162 -2.05 -13.88 9.59
CA ASP A 162 -2.70 -14.84 10.47
C ASP A 162 -3.23 -16.06 9.69
N PRO A 163 -2.79 -17.30 9.99
CA PRO A 163 -3.28 -18.50 9.33
C PRO A 163 -4.80 -18.69 9.41
N SER A 164 -5.47 -18.14 10.43
CA SER A 164 -6.93 -18.18 10.58
C SER A 164 -7.67 -17.24 9.61
N ARG A 165 -6.94 -16.33 8.95
CA ARG A 165 -7.43 -15.39 7.93
C ARG A 165 -6.96 -15.73 6.51
N ARG A 166 -6.30 -16.88 6.30
CA ARG A 166 -5.76 -17.29 5.00
C ARG A 166 -6.83 -17.30 3.91
N ALA A 167 -6.53 -16.73 2.74
CA ALA A 167 -7.41 -16.68 1.59
C ALA A 167 -6.62 -16.71 0.26
N GLY A 168 -7.31 -16.52 -0.87
CA GLY A 168 -6.69 -16.48 -2.21
C GLY A 168 -5.82 -17.71 -2.52
N ALA A 169 -4.62 -17.47 -3.04
CA ALA A 169 -3.62 -18.50 -3.33
C ALA A 169 -3.15 -19.25 -2.06
N TYR A 170 -3.22 -18.60 -0.90
CA TYR A 170 -2.82 -19.18 0.37
C TYR A 170 -3.95 -19.89 1.10
N ARG A 171 -5.17 -20.03 0.54
CA ARG A 171 -6.32 -20.67 1.24
C ARG A 171 -6.08 -22.13 1.64
N SER A 172 -5.18 -22.83 0.95
CA SER A 172 -4.90 -24.25 1.13
C SER A 172 -3.40 -24.54 0.97
N GLY A 173 -2.96 -25.72 1.40
CA GLY A 173 -1.54 -26.10 1.38
C GLY A 173 -0.76 -25.59 2.59
N GLU A 174 0.57 -25.75 2.53
CA GLU A 174 1.47 -25.27 3.56
C GLU A 174 1.38 -23.75 3.70
N PHE A 175 1.28 -23.26 4.94
CA PHE A 175 1.30 -21.84 5.20
C PHE A 175 2.75 -21.35 5.23
N PRO A 176 3.10 -20.22 4.56
CA PRO A 176 4.48 -19.80 4.34
C PRO A 176 5.11 -19.15 5.59
N ILE A 177 5.15 -19.88 6.71
CA ILE A 177 5.62 -19.38 8.02
C ILE A 177 7.08 -18.89 7.93
N ARG A 178 7.95 -19.64 7.26
CA ARG A 178 9.37 -19.24 7.13
C ARG A 178 9.51 -17.96 6.31
N GLN A 179 8.87 -17.89 5.16
CA GLN A 179 8.93 -16.72 4.29
C GLN A 179 8.29 -15.50 4.95
N ARG A 180 7.23 -15.67 5.74
CA ARG A 180 6.63 -14.57 6.53
C ARG A 180 7.63 -14.00 7.53
N ARG A 181 8.29 -14.86 8.32
CA ARG A 181 9.33 -14.42 9.27
C ARG A 181 10.53 -13.76 8.58
N ALA A 182 10.91 -14.29 7.41
CA ALA A 182 11.95 -13.70 6.58
C ALA A 182 11.54 -12.30 6.06
N ALA A 183 10.31 -12.14 5.59
CA ALA A 183 9.76 -10.85 5.16
C ALA A 183 9.71 -9.85 6.32
N ASP A 184 9.18 -10.22 7.50
CA ASP A 184 9.15 -9.36 8.69
C ASP A 184 10.57 -8.83 9.02
N THR A 185 11.56 -9.74 9.02
CA THR A 185 12.96 -9.38 9.28
C THR A 185 13.52 -8.45 8.22
N LEU A 186 13.27 -8.72 6.94
CA LEU A 186 13.76 -7.90 5.84
C LEU A 186 13.12 -6.50 5.83
N GLU A 187 11.83 -6.38 6.12
CA GLU A 187 11.13 -5.10 6.21
C GLU A 187 11.75 -4.20 7.29
N PHE A 188 11.96 -4.75 8.49
CA PHE A 188 12.60 -3.99 9.57
C PHE A 188 14.08 -3.72 9.29
N ALA A 189 14.81 -4.63 8.62
CA ALA A 189 16.18 -4.39 8.22
C ALA A 189 16.31 -3.30 7.12
N GLN A 190 15.38 -3.25 6.16
CA GLN A 190 15.30 -2.18 5.18
C GLN A 190 14.99 -0.84 5.85
N ARG A 191 14.04 -0.83 6.81
CA ARG A 191 13.73 0.37 7.61
C ARG A 191 14.96 0.87 8.34
N GLU A 192 15.74 -0.02 8.96
CA GLU A 192 16.95 0.37 9.67
C GLU A 192 18.02 0.93 8.72
N VAL A 193 18.22 0.33 7.54
CA VAL A 193 19.11 0.91 6.51
C VAL A 193 18.61 2.28 6.02
N VAL A 194 17.30 2.45 5.84
CA VAL A 194 16.68 3.74 5.46
C VAL A 194 16.97 4.82 6.50
N ARG A 195 16.88 4.48 7.80
CA ARG A 195 17.21 5.37 8.92
C ARG A 195 18.69 5.73 8.94
N VAL A 196 19.56 4.72 8.94
CA VAL A 196 21.02 4.87 9.00
C VAL A 196 21.53 5.74 7.85
N LEU A 197 20.99 5.57 6.65
CA LEU A 197 21.40 6.34 5.48
C LEU A 197 20.67 7.70 5.35
N GLY A 198 19.70 8.00 6.20
CA GLY A 198 18.89 9.22 6.14
C GLY A 198 18.06 9.35 4.87
N LEU A 199 17.65 8.22 4.26
CA LEU A 199 16.92 8.20 2.99
C LEU A 199 15.49 8.74 3.14
N GLY A 200 14.78 8.35 4.20
CA GLY A 200 13.42 8.82 4.48
C GLY A 200 13.39 10.34 4.68
N GLU A 201 14.30 10.87 5.51
CA GLU A 201 14.38 12.32 5.72
C GLU A 201 14.71 13.08 4.44
N GLN A 202 15.59 12.54 3.58
CA GLN A 202 15.85 13.16 2.28
C GLN A 202 14.58 13.18 1.43
N VAL A 203 13.88 12.05 1.31
CA VAL A 203 12.62 11.95 0.56
C VAL A 203 11.58 12.96 1.06
N ALA A 204 11.48 13.14 2.38
CA ALA A 204 10.61 14.14 2.98
C ALA A 204 11.06 15.57 2.68
N ARG A 205 12.34 15.90 2.89
CA ARG A 205 12.89 17.25 2.66
C ARG A 205 12.76 17.68 1.20
N ASP A 206 13.01 16.75 0.28
CA ASP A 206 12.98 17.00 -1.16
C ASP A 206 11.58 16.83 -1.76
N ASN A 207 10.58 16.49 -0.95
CA ASN A 207 9.18 16.25 -1.36
C ASN A 207 9.04 15.24 -2.51
N LEU A 208 9.82 14.16 -2.45
CA LEU A 208 9.87 13.13 -3.51
C LEU A 208 8.76 12.09 -3.38
N GLY A 209 7.98 12.13 -2.29
CA GLY A 209 6.93 11.18 -1.97
C GLY A 209 7.19 10.44 -0.65
N THR A 210 7.06 9.12 -0.65
CA THR A 210 7.23 8.29 0.56
C THR A 210 7.84 6.95 0.20
N ILE A 211 8.90 6.54 0.90
CA ILE A 211 9.42 5.18 0.82
C ILE A 211 8.43 4.26 1.54
N GLN A 212 7.85 3.30 0.84
CA GLN A 212 6.99 2.28 1.44
C GLN A 212 7.75 0.96 1.47
N ILE A 213 7.73 0.32 2.64
CA ILE A 213 8.27 -1.02 2.89
C ILE A 213 7.10 -1.87 3.35
N MET A 214 6.88 -3.00 2.72
CA MET A 214 5.73 -3.87 3.02
C MET A 214 6.12 -5.34 2.83
N GLY A 215 5.45 -6.24 3.52
CA GLY A 215 5.48 -7.68 3.26
C GLY A 215 4.38 -8.08 2.28
N PHE A 216 4.01 -9.36 2.31
CA PHE A 216 2.96 -9.91 1.45
C PHE A 216 1.69 -10.25 2.24
N ASP A 217 0.55 -10.01 1.62
CA ASP A 217 -0.75 -10.41 2.14
C ASP A 217 -0.98 -11.93 1.98
N THR A 218 -1.55 -12.57 3.01
CA THR A 218 -2.01 -13.99 2.95
C THR A 218 -3.52 -14.13 3.03
N ASN A 219 -4.23 -13.03 3.24
CA ASN A 219 -5.67 -12.90 3.36
C ASN A 219 -6.34 -12.33 2.09
N ASP A 220 -5.59 -12.10 1.00
CA ASP A 220 -6.09 -11.69 -0.32
C ASP A 220 -7.10 -10.53 -0.26
N PRO A 221 -6.80 -9.43 0.47
CA PRO A 221 -7.76 -8.36 0.67
C PRO A 221 -8.06 -7.71 -0.69
N HIS A 222 -9.34 -7.52 -1.01
CA HIS A 222 -9.81 -6.87 -2.25
C HIS A 222 -9.20 -7.45 -3.55
N GLY A 223 -8.81 -8.73 -3.53
CA GLY A 223 -8.21 -9.43 -4.68
C GLY A 223 -6.73 -9.08 -4.91
N HIS A 224 -6.04 -8.56 -3.89
CA HIS A 224 -4.62 -8.27 -3.93
C HIS A 224 -3.80 -9.58 -3.91
N LEU A 225 -3.36 -9.99 -5.11
CA LEU A 225 -2.64 -11.25 -5.32
C LEU A 225 -1.14 -11.15 -4.97
N ASP A 226 -0.81 -11.33 -3.69
CA ASP A 226 0.59 -11.37 -3.23
C ASP A 226 1.21 -12.78 -3.18
N ASN A 227 1.05 -13.54 -4.26
CA ASN A 227 1.68 -14.86 -4.41
C ASN A 227 2.57 -14.91 -5.66
N PRO A 228 3.76 -15.57 -5.60
CA PRO A 228 4.37 -16.26 -4.45
C PRO A 228 4.95 -15.29 -3.39
N PRO A 229 5.40 -15.76 -2.21
CA PRO A 229 5.89 -14.89 -1.12
C PRO A 229 6.98 -13.90 -1.56
N HIS A 230 6.79 -12.63 -1.20
CA HIS A 230 7.73 -11.56 -1.50
C HIS A 230 7.57 -10.41 -0.51
N MET A 231 8.50 -9.46 -0.50
CA MET A 231 8.33 -8.16 0.15
C MET A 231 8.38 -7.05 -0.89
N HIS A 232 7.94 -5.86 -0.50
CA HIS A 232 7.95 -4.65 -1.32
C HIS A 232 8.88 -3.60 -0.73
N MET A 233 9.57 -2.91 -1.61
CA MET A 233 10.13 -1.60 -1.30
C MET A 233 9.96 -0.69 -2.51
N HIS A 234 9.36 0.48 -2.29
CA HIS A 234 9.13 1.44 -3.37
C HIS A 234 9.13 2.88 -2.88
N LEU A 235 9.43 3.81 -3.80
CA LEU A 235 9.20 5.23 -3.57
C LEU A 235 7.85 5.58 -4.17
N ARG A 236 6.80 5.63 -3.34
CA ARG A 236 5.48 6.07 -3.76
C ARG A 236 5.55 7.56 -4.10
N TRP A 237 5.36 7.87 -5.37
CA TRP A 237 5.33 9.25 -5.85
C TRP A 237 4.05 9.96 -5.36
N PRO A 238 4.05 11.30 -5.21
CA PRO A 238 2.88 12.03 -4.73
C PRO A 238 1.60 11.80 -5.56
N GLN A 239 1.71 11.65 -6.88
CA GLN A 239 0.58 11.35 -7.77
C GLN A 239 0.40 9.86 -8.04
N ASP A 240 1.20 9.00 -7.40
CA ASP A 240 1.20 7.54 -7.48
C ASP A 240 1.58 6.94 -8.85
N THR A 241 1.23 7.61 -9.94
CA THR A 241 1.64 7.28 -11.32
C THR A 241 3.15 7.46 -11.48
N GLY A 242 3.84 6.47 -12.03
CA GLY A 242 5.30 6.45 -12.16
C GLY A 242 6.03 5.79 -10.98
N THR A 243 5.33 5.47 -9.89
CA THR A 243 5.88 4.74 -8.74
C THR A 243 6.49 3.42 -9.22
N GLN A 244 7.77 3.20 -8.90
CA GLN A 244 8.51 1.97 -9.17
C GLN A 244 8.38 1.02 -7.99
N ILE A 245 7.65 -0.08 -8.20
CA ILE A 245 7.32 -1.04 -7.15
C ILE A 245 8.20 -2.28 -7.30
N GLY A 246 9.19 -2.43 -6.41
CA GLY A 246 10.01 -3.63 -6.36
C GLY A 246 9.32 -4.74 -5.57
N HIS A 247 9.23 -5.94 -6.16
CA HIS A 247 8.70 -7.15 -5.54
C HIS A 247 9.84 -8.15 -5.37
N PHE A 248 10.37 -8.27 -4.14
CA PHE A 248 11.53 -9.09 -3.81
C PHE A 248 11.09 -10.48 -3.37
N TYR A 249 11.19 -11.45 -4.27
CA TYR A 249 10.68 -12.81 -4.06
C TYR A 249 11.58 -13.67 -3.18
N LEU A 250 10.94 -14.42 -2.30
CA LEU A 250 11.57 -15.34 -1.35
C LEU A 250 11.48 -16.78 -1.84
N ASP A 251 12.53 -17.57 -1.62
CA ASP A 251 12.48 -19.02 -1.79
C ASP A 251 11.97 -19.76 -0.53
N ALA A 252 12.03 -21.10 -0.57
CA ALA A 252 11.64 -21.96 0.55
C ALA A 252 12.54 -21.79 1.79
N ASP A 253 13.76 -21.30 1.61
CA ASP A 253 14.69 -21.06 2.71
C ASP A 253 14.57 -19.64 3.29
N GLY A 254 13.76 -18.78 2.68
CA GLY A 254 13.59 -17.40 3.10
C GLY A 254 14.73 -16.49 2.62
N LEU A 255 15.37 -16.84 1.50
CA LEU A 255 16.38 -16.03 0.83
C LEU A 255 15.81 -15.34 -0.42
N LEU A 256 16.41 -14.21 -0.80
CA LEU A 256 15.96 -13.45 -1.96
C LEU A 256 16.42 -14.10 -3.28
N THR A 257 15.49 -14.22 -4.22
CA THR A 257 15.73 -14.88 -5.52
C THR A 257 15.82 -13.89 -6.67
N ARG A 258 14.89 -12.94 -6.73
CA ARG A 258 14.80 -11.89 -7.76
C ARG A 258 13.97 -10.72 -7.25
N ASN A 259 14.04 -9.60 -7.96
CA ASN A 259 13.17 -8.46 -7.80
C ASN A 259 12.42 -8.19 -9.11
N ASP A 260 11.09 -8.24 -9.11
CA ASP A 260 10.29 -7.82 -10.25
C ASP A 260 9.80 -6.38 -10.01
N MET A 261 10.28 -5.44 -10.82
CA MET A 261 9.96 -4.02 -10.66
C MET A 261 8.91 -3.56 -11.67
N GLY A 262 7.70 -3.32 -11.19
CA GLY A 262 6.61 -2.71 -11.95
C GLY A 262 6.67 -1.18 -11.91
N ILE A 263 6.03 -0.50 -12.87
CA ILE A 263 5.77 0.93 -12.78
C ILE A 263 4.28 1.18 -12.80
N LYS A 264 3.77 1.81 -11.73
CA LYS A 264 2.36 2.11 -11.59
C LYS A 264 1.88 3.11 -12.65
N GLY A 265 0.72 2.84 -13.23
CA GLY A 265 0.12 3.68 -14.27
C GLY A 265 0.76 3.56 -15.65
N ILE A 266 1.76 2.68 -15.82
CA ILE A 266 2.36 2.38 -17.12
C ILE A 266 2.09 0.90 -17.45
N ASN A 267 1.31 0.66 -18.49
CA ASN A 267 0.99 -0.69 -18.95
C ASN A 267 2.17 -1.31 -19.72
N ARG A 268 3.24 -1.63 -18.98
CA ARG A 268 4.40 -2.36 -19.47
C ARG A 268 4.70 -3.52 -18.52
N PRO A 269 5.23 -4.65 -19.02
CA PRO A 269 5.68 -5.72 -18.15
C PRO A 269 6.68 -5.21 -17.11
N ALA A 270 6.61 -5.77 -15.90
CA ALA A 270 7.62 -5.54 -14.88
C ALA A 270 9.01 -5.96 -15.40
N ARG A 271 10.05 -5.23 -14.98
CA ARG A 271 11.43 -5.64 -15.25
C ARG A 271 11.90 -6.54 -14.13
N THR A 272 12.27 -7.77 -14.46
CA THR A 272 12.95 -8.68 -13.54
C THR A 272 14.43 -8.31 -13.42
N TYR A 273 14.90 -8.28 -12.17
CA TYR A 273 16.30 -8.15 -11.78
C TYR A 273 16.68 -9.40 -10.97
N GLY A 274 17.58 -10.20 -11.51
CA GLY A 274 18.13 -11.37 -10.84
C GLY A 274 19.23 -11.03 -9.83
N LYS A 275 19.84 -12.07 -9.29
CA LYS A 275 21.01 -11.94 -8.41
C LYS A 275 22.19 -11.27 -9.14
N GLY A 276 22.81 -10.31 -8.48
CA GLY A 276 23.91 -9.48 -9.01
C GLY A 276 23.46 -8.29 -9.83
N GLU A 277 22.18 -8.19 -10.21
CA GLU A 277 21.66 -7.06 -10.98
C GLU A 277 21.18 -5.94 -10.06
N THR A 278 21.67 -4.73 -10.32
CA THR A 278 21.25 -3.53 -9.58
C THR A 278 20.01 -2.92 -10.20
N ALA A 279 19.00 -2.68 -9.37
CA ALA A 279 17.87 -1.86 -9.72
C ALA A 279 17.93 -0.53 -8.96
N THR A 280 17.65 0.57 -9.66
CA THR A 280 17.73 1.92 -9.12
C THR A 280 16.36 2.56 -9.15
N THR A 281 15.89 3.01 -7.98
CA THR A 281 14.65 3.76 -7.86
C THR A 281 14.91 5.23 -8.18
N ILE A 282 14.05 5.77 -9.04
CA ILE A 282 14.08 7.15 -9.54
C ILE A 282 12.93 7.94 -8.91
N GLY A 283 13.21 9.17 -8.49
CA GLY A 283 12.23 10.12 -7.97
C GLY A 283 11.37 10.75 -9.09
N PRO A 284 10.30 11.45 -8.71
CA PRO A 284 9.44 12.17 -9.67
C PRO A 284 10.19 13.28 -10.44
N ASP A 285 11.34 13.71 -9.94
CA ASP A 285 12.24 14.68 -10.55
C ASP A 285 13.26 14.05 -11.54
N GLY A 286 13.18 12.73 -11.77
CA GLY A 286 14.10 12.00 -12.64
C GLY A 286 15.46 11.69 -12.04
N ARG A 287 15.72 12.04 -10.77
CA ARG A 287 16.99 11.75 -10.09
C ARG A 287 16.96 10.39 -9.39
N GLU A 288 18.11 9.74 -9.30
CA GLU A 288 18.28 8.48 -8.58
C GLU A 288 18.18 8.72 -7.06
N VAL A 289 17.38 7.91 -6.35
CA VAL A 289 17.15 8.08 -4.90
C VAL A 289 17.86 7.00 -4.09
N TYR A 290 17.61 5.74 -4.41
CA TYR A 290 18.29 4.58 -3.82
C TYR A 290 18.43 3.47 -4.85
N ALA A 291 19.37 2.56 -4.59
CA ALA A 291 19.60 1.38 -5.40
C ALA A 291 19.64 0.13 -4.53
N HIS A 292 19.22 -0.98 -5.10
CA HIS A 292 19.24 -2.27 -4.44
C HIS A 292 19.71 -3.38 -5.38
N THR A 293 20.40 -4.35 -4.80
CA THR A 293 20.96 -5.51 -5.51
C THR A 293 20.79 -6.74 -4.64
N ILE A 294 20.26 -7.82 -5.21
CA ILE A 294 20.24 -9.12 -4.52
C ILE A 294 21.59 -9.79 -4.76
N THR A 295 22.29 -10.24 -3.73
CA THR A 295 23.60 -10.89 -3.91
C THR A 295 23.46 -12.32 -4.47
N ALA A 296 24.57 -12.95 -4.86
CA ALA A 296 24.58 -14.36 -5.27
C ALA A 296 24.01 -15.30 -4.17
N GLN A 297 24.24 -14.95 -2.90
CA GLN A 297 23.76 -15.67 -1.72
C GLN A 297 22.27 -15.42 -1.43
N GLY A 298 21.61 -14.49 -2.12
CA GLY A 298 20.22 -14.10 -1.82
C GLY A 298 20.09 -13.10 -0.67
N TRP A 299 21.15 -12.33 -0.41
CA TRP A 299 21.15 -11.22 0.55
C TRP A 299 20.76 -9.91 -0.14
N LEU A 300 20.45 -8.86 0.63
CA LEU A 300 20.08 -7.57 0.06
C LEU A 300 21.18 -6.54 0.27
N GLN A 301 21.66 -5.94 -0.81
CA GLN A 301 22.36 -4.67 -0.76
C GLN A 301 21.37 -3.54 -0.97
N LEU A 302 21.43 -2.52 -0.12
CA LEU A 302 20.59 -1.32 -0.21
C LEU A 302 21.45 -0.10 0.10
N GLY A 303 21.38 0.92 -0.75
CA GLY A 303 22.17 2.12 -0.52
C GLY A 303 21.89 3.25 -1.49
N ARG A 304 22.70 4.30 -1.37
CA ARG A 304 22.69 5.41 -2.31
C ARG A 304 23.27 4.95 -3.65
N PRO A 305 22.72 5.40 -4.79
CA PRO A 305 23.26 5.05 -6.10
C PRO A 305 24.74 5.45 -6.20
N LYS A 306 25.57 4.57 -6.76
CA LYS A 306 27.01 4.78 -7.00
C LYS A 306 27.86 4.98 -5.73
N GLN A 307 27.31 4.66 -4.56
CA GLN A 307 28.05 4.63 -3.29
C GLN A 307 28.13 3.19 -2.78
N ALA A 308 29.02 2.94 -1.81
CA ALA A 308 29.07 1.65 -1.15
C ALA A 308 27.74 1.41 -0.40
N PRO A 309 27.02 0.29 -0.68
CA PRO A 309 25.72 0.03 -0.06
C PRO A 309 25.89 -0.56 1.35
N CYS A 310 24.82 -0.51 2.13
CA CYS A 310 24.68 -1.40 3.28
C CYS A 310 24.35 -2.81 2.79
N LEU A 311 24.85 -3.82 3.49
CA LEU A 311 24.53 -5.22 3.27
C LEU A 311 23.63 -5.75 4.39
N ILE A 312 22.48 -6.28 4.03
CA ILE A 312 21.54 -7.00 4.90
C ILE A 312 21.69 -8.49 4.58
N GLN A 313 22.24 -9.27 5.50
CA GLN A 313 22.45 -10.71 5.38
C GLN A 313 21.77 -11.46 6.55
N PRO A 314 21.42 -12.76 6.42
CA PRO A 314 20.87 -13.55 7.52
C PRO A 314 21.78 -13.54 8.76
N LEU A 315 21.17 -13.63 9.95
CA LEU A 315 21.92 -13.70 11.20
C LEU A 315 22.56 -15.09 11.43
N GLY A 316 21.92 -16.17 10.96
CA GLY A 316 22.39 -17.55 11.02
C GLY A 316 22.78 -18.14 9.66
N GLU A 317 23.03 -19.45 9.62
CA GLU A 317 23.43 -20.19 8.39
C GLU A 317 22.27 -20.42 7.40
N GLY A 318 21.03 -20.11 7.81
CA GLY A 318 19.81 -20.23 6.98
C GLY A 318 19.37 -18.91 6.35
N GLY A 319 18.05 -18.73 6.22
CA GLY A 319 17.46 -17.50 5.70
C GLY A 319 17.20 -16.42 6.75
N PHE A 320 16.48 -15.39 6.33
CA PHE A 320 16.16 -14.23 7.16
C PHE A 320 15.13 -14.53 8.27
N ASP A 321 14.56 -15.74 8.34
CA ASP A 321 13.64 -16.13 9.41
C ASP A 321 14.30 -16.18 10.80
N SER A 322 15.64 -16.28 10.84
CA SER A 322 16.45 -16.23 12.06
C SER A 322 16.85 -14.82 12.51
N GLY A 323 16.53 -13.79 11.71
CA GLY A 323 17.00 -12.42 11.88
C GLY A 323 18.01 -12.00 10.82
N ALA A 324 18.50 -10.77 10.94
CA ALA A 324 19.43 -10.15 10.00
C ALA A 324 20.67 -9.58 10.71
N ARG A 325 21.75 -9.45 9.96
CA ARG A 325 22.91 -8.64 10.27
C ARG A 325 23.05 -7.56 9.20
N ILE A 326 23.08 -6.31 9.63
CA ILE A 326 23.22 -5.13 8.77
C ILE A 326 24.65 -4.63 8.87
N VAL A 327 25.32 -4.47 7.74
CA VAL A 327 26.70 -3.96 7.66
C VAL A 327 26.72 -2.76 6.72
N CYS A 328 26.87 -1.57 7.28
CA CYS A 328 27.00 -0.33 6.50
C CYS A 328 28.46 0.16 6.50
N PRO A 329 28.92 0.84 5.42
CA PRO A 329 30.29 1.38 5.36
C PRO A 329 30.58 2.32 6.53
N GLY A 330 31.69 2.07 7.23
CA GLY A 330 32.14 2.91 8.36
C GLY A 330 31.35 2.72 9.66
N MET A 331 30.47 1.72 9.74
CA MET A 331 29.66 1.44 10.93
C MET A 331 29.92 0.05 11.48
N GLN A 332 29.69 -0.12 12.79
CA GLN A 332 29.68 -1.46 13.40
C GLN A 332 28.49 -2.27 12.87
N PRO A 333 28.64 -3.58 12.67
CA PRO A 333 27.52 -4.44 12.30
C PRO A 333 26.38 -4.39 13.33
N ILE A 334 25.15 -4.34 12.85
CA ILE A 334 23.94 -4.30 13.68
C ILE A 334 23.20 -5.63 13.53
N SER A 335 22.92 -6.33 14.63
CA SER A 335 22.03 -7.49 14.62
C SER A 335 20.58 -7.05 14.75
N LEU A 336 19.68 -7.70 14.01
CA LEU A 336 18.25 -7.42 14.02
C LEU A 336 17.45 -8.72 14.15
N THR A 337 16.47 -8.77 15.03
CA THR A 337 15.51 -9.88 15.13
C THR A 337 14.10 -9.33 15.29
N VAL A 338 13.11 -10.04 14.74
CA VAL A 338 11.69 -9.67 14.78
C VAL A 338 10.87 -10.84 15.29
N GLN A 339 9.96 -10.57 16.22
CA GLN A 339 8.98 -11.53 16.69
C GLN A 339 7.59 -10.91 16.61
N ASN A 340 6.69 -11.54 15.86
CA ASN A 340 5.28 -11.16 15.78
C ASN A 340 4.42 -12.20 16.54
N ASP A 341 3.80 -11.76 17.62
CA ASP A 341 2.87 -12.54 18.44
C ASP A 341 1.43 -12.16 18.07
N LEU A 342 0.79 -13.04 17.29
CA LEU A 342 -0.58 -12.89 16.80
C LEU A 342 -1.63 -13.03 17.91
N VAL A 343 -1.29 -13.67 19.02
CA VAL A 343 -2.22 -13.89 20.13
C VAL A 343 -2.27 -12.65 21.00
N GLU A 344 -1.10 -12.08 21.31
CA GLU A 344 -1.01 -10.87 22.13
C GLU A 344 -1.18 -9.57 21.34
N GLY A 345 -1.14 -9.62 20.01
CA GLY A 345 -1.15 -8.41 19.18
C GLY A 345 0.11 -7.58 19.38
N LYS A 346 1.29 -8.23 19.33
CA LYS A 346 2.56 -7.60 19.70
C LYS A 346 3.67 -7.93 18.71
N VAL A 347 4.38 -6.92 18.23
CA VAL A 347 5.62 -7.08 17.48
C VAL A 347 6.78 -6.57 18.32
N THR A 348 7.77 -7.41 18.56
CA THR A 348 9.03 -7.04 19.23
C THR A 348 10.16 -7.06 18.22
N VAL A 349 10.86 -5.94 18.10
CA VAL A 349 12.02 -5.77 17.22
C VAL A 349 13.22 -5.44 18.07
N ARG A 350 14.28 -6.23 17.94
CA ARG A 350 15.55 -5.96 18.62
C ARG A 350 16.60 -5.59 17.59
N THR A 351 17.17 -4.40 17.73
CA THR A 351 18.18 -3.82 16.83
C THR A 351 19.40 -3.42 17.65
N GLY A 352 20.47 -4.23 17.61
CA GLY A 352 21.58 -4.13 18.54
C GLY A 352 21.08 -4.22 20.00
N ASP A 353 21.36 -3.19 20.79
CA ASP A 353 20.94 -3.08 22.20
C ASP A 353 19.55 -2.42 22.39
N ILE A 354 18.88 -2.05 21.29
CA ILE A 354 17.58 -1.37 21.32
C ILE A 354 16.46 -2.40 21.14
N GLU A 355 15.42 -2.31 21.96
CA GLU A 355 14.18 -3.07 21.79
C GLU A 355 13.02 -2.10 21.51
N GLU A 356 12.40 -2.22 20.34
CA GLU A 356 11.14 -1.57 19.99
C GLU A 356 9.99 -2.58 20.19
N THR A 357 8.92 -2.18 20.88
CA THR A 357 7.70 -2.99 21.04
C THR A 357 6.51 -2.24 20.46
N TYR A 358 5.88 -2.83 19.46
CA TYR A 358 4.66 -2.34 18.85
C TYR A 358 3.50 -3.20 19.30
N ARG A 359 2.38 -2.55 19.61
CA ARG A 359 1.12 -3.22 19.93
C ARG A 359 0.12 -2.91 18.84
N TYR A 360 -0.68 -3.90 18.49
CA TYR A 360 -1.73 -3.79 17.51
C TYR A 360 -2.98 -4.53 17.98
N ASP A 361 -4.09 -4.19 17.37
CA ASP A 361 -5.38 -4.79 17.63
C ASP A 361 -5.50 -6.11 16.84
N VAL A 362 -5.66 -7.23 17.54
CA VAL A 362 -5.65 -8.58 16.93
C VAL A 362 -6.82 -8.85 15.97
N ASP A 363 -7.89 -8.07 16.03
CA ASP A 363 -9.03 -8.20 15.14
C ASP A 363 -8.77 -7.49 13.80
N THR A 364 -7.90 -6.49 13.80
CA THR A 364 -7.75 -5.52 12.69
C THR A 364 -6.34 -5.39 12.14
N GLY A 365 -5.32 -5.78 12.91
CA GLY A 365 -3.91 -5.51 12.61
C GLY A 365 -3.52 -4.05 12.86
N ALA A 366 -4.46 -3.17 13.21
CA ALA A 366 -4.18 -1.75 13.34
C ALA A 366 -3.29 -1.45 14.56
N MET A 367 -2.29 -0.59 14.39
CA MET A 367 -1.39 -0.15 15.46
C MET A 367 -2.18 0.50 16.61
N THR A 368 -1.92 0.07 17.84
CA THR A 368 -2.49 0.65 19.08
C THR A 368 -1.44 1.33 19.95
N SER A 369 -0.15 1.01 19.79
CA SER A 369 0.92 1.76 20.45
C SER A 369 1.04 3.19 19.91
N PRO A 370 1.38 4.18 20.75
CA PRO A 370 1.51 5.57 20.32
C PRO A 370 2.56 5.75 19.21
N GLN A 371 2.22 6.55 18.20
CA GLN A 371 3.12 6.86 17.08
C GLN A 371 3.66 8.28 17.11
N GLN A 372 3.00 9.15 17.87
CA GLN A 372 3.35 10.55 18.01
C GLN A 372 3.31 10.92 19.49
N VAL A 373 4.20 11.84 19.88
CA VAL A 373 4.10 12.47 21.19
C VAL A 373 2.76 13.24 21.23
N PRO A 374 1.96 13.11 22.31
CA PRO A 374 0.76 13.91 22.46
C PRO A 374 1.08 15.38 22.27
N MET A 375 0.23 16.11 21.55
CA MET A 375 0.43 17.55 21.38
C MET A 375 0.52 18.21 22.76
N PRO A 376 1.50 19.10 22.99
CA PRO A 376 1.57 19.83 24.25
C PRO A 376 0.26 20.57 24.47
N GLY A 377 -0.18 20.61 25.74
CA GLY A 377 -1.36 21.40 26.10
C GLY A 377 -1.19 22.88 25.73
N PRO A 378 -2.29 23.63 25.60
CA PRO A 378 -2.29 25.02 25.11
C PRO A 378 -1.47 26.01 25.96
N SER A 379 -0.93 25.57 27.11
CA SER A 379 -0.09 26.36 28.02
C SER A 379 1.40 26.36 27.67
N VAL A 380 1.85 25.56 26.71
CA VAL A 380 3.25 25.57 26.24
C VAL A 380 3.28 26.26 24.88
N GLU A 381 3.81 27.48 24.83
CA GLU A 381 4.16 28.12 23.56
C GLU A 381 5.18 27.24 22.83
N THR A 382 4.72 26.45 21.86
CA THR A 382 5.63 25.83 20.89
C THR A 382 6.28 26.95 20.07
N PRO A 383 7.62 27.06 20.03
CA PRO A 383 8.27 27.95 19.09
C PRO A 383 7.84 27.51 17.68
N ARG A 384 7.16 28.38 16.95
CA ARG A 384 6.95 28.19 15.51
C ARG A 384 8.34 27.92 14.92
N ARG A 385 8.56 26.73 14.35
CA ARG A 385 9.71 26.49 13.46
C ARG A 385 9.58 27.48 12.32
N GLY A 386 10.25 28.62 12.46
CA GLY A 386 10.32 29.65 11.45
C GLY A 386 10.97 29.06 10.22
N GLY A 387 10.24 29.07 9.11
CA GLY A 387 10.82 28.87 7.80
C GLY A 387 11.95 29.87 7.62
N VAL A 388 13.14 29.36 7.34
CA VAL A 388 14.22 30.17 6.77
C VAL A 388 13.92 30.26 5.28
N ARG A 389 13.85 31.51 4.82
CA ARG A 389 13.62 31.94 3.44
C ARG A 389 14.72 31.49 2.49
#